data_AF-C7R5U6-F1
#
_entry.id   AF-C7R5U6-F1
#
_cell.length_a   1.000
_cell.length_b   1.000
_cell.length_c   1.000
_cell.angle_alpha   90.00
_cell.angle_beta   90.00
_cell.angle_gamma   90.00
#
_symmetry.space_group_name_H-M   'P 1'
#
loop_
_entity.id
_entity.type
_entity.pdbx_description
1 polymer ?
#
loop_
_entity_poly.entity_id
_entity_poly.type
_entity_poly.pdbx_seq_one_letter_code
_entity_poly.pdbx_strand_id
1 'polypeptide(L)'
;MNTKTIQITYWIIAALLMMSAVIANQFSDEFSWDKFDFLVLGIMLLGAGFAVELVLRFAKKPQYRLGLFIIIAAAFLLIWAELAVGIFS
;
A
#
# COMPACT_ATOMS: atom_id res chain seq x y z
N MET A 1 18.62 6.21 9.19
CA MET A 1 17.61 5.19 8.83
C MET A 1 18.17 4.36 7.67
N ASN A 2 18.38 3.05 7.87
CA ASN A 2 18.91 2.17 6.83
C ASN A 2 17.83 1.89 5.77
N THR A 3 18.15 2.05 4.49
CA THR A 3 17.21 1.83 3.38
C THR A 3 16.66 0.40 3.38
N LYS A 4 17.50 -0.59 3.72
CA LYS A 4 17.08 -2.00 3.84
C LYS A 4 16.02 -2.21 4.92
N THR A 5 16.17 -1.55 6.07
CA THR A 5 15.19 -1.65 7.16
C THR A 5 13.83 -1.12 6.71
N ILE A 6 13.79 0.01 6.00
CA ILE A 6 12.54 0.61 5.50
C ILE A 6 11.86 -0.33 4.50
N GLN A 7 12.62 -0.91 3.57
CA GLN A 7 12.09 -1.87 2.60
C GLN A 7 11.50 -3.11 3.28
N ILE A 8 12.23 -3.69 4.25
CA ILE A 8 11.75 -4.85 5.00
C ILE A 8 10.48 -4.51 5.79
N THR A 9 10.47 -3.39 6.49
CA THR A 9 9.29 -2.92 7.24
C THR A 9 8.09 -2.76 6.31
N TYR A 10 8.28 -2.17 5.13
CA TYR A 10 7.22 -2.02 4.14
C TYR A 10 6.63 -3.38 3.72
N TRP A 11 7.48 -4.34 3.31
CA TRP A 11 7.01 -5.64 2.85
C TRP A 11 6.32 -6.46 3.94
N ILE A 12 6.78 -6.34 5.20
CA ILE A 12 6.10 -6.97 6.33
C ILE A 12 4.71 -6.38 6.52
N ILE A 13 4.57 -5.05 6.49
CA ILE A 13 3.26 -4.38 6.62
C ILE A 13 2.34 -4.76 5.47
N ALA A 14 2.84 -4.77 4.23
CA ALA A 14 2.07 -5.15 3.06
C ALA A 14 1.57 -6.61 3.14
N ALA A 15 2.43 -7.54 3.57
CA ALA A 15 2.05 -8.93 3.79
C ALA A 15 0.99 -9.08 4.89
N LEU A 16 1.14 -8.36 6.00
CA LEU A 16 0.16 -8.37 7.09
C LEU A 16 -1.20 -7.83 6.64
N LEU A 17 -1.23 -6.74 5.86
CA LEU A 17 -2.47 -6.19 5.30
C LEU A 17 -3.17 -7.17 4.35
N MET A 18 -2.40 -7.85 3.50
CA MET A 18 -2.96 -8.84 2.59
C MET A 18 -3.48 -10.06 3.35
N MET A 19 -2.76 -10.53 4.37
CA MET A 19 -3.20 -11.61 5.24
C MET A 19 -4.48 -11.23 6.00
N SER A 20 -4.57 -10.01 6.55
CA SER A 20 -5.79 -9.58 7.25
C SER A 20 -7.01 -9.59 6.34
N ALA A 21 -6.86 -9.16 5.07
CA ALA A 21 -7.95 -9.20 4.10
C ALA A 21 -8.37 -10.64 3.77
N VAL A 22 -7.40 -11.54 3.56
CA VAL A 22 -7.69 -12.96 3.26
C VAL A 22 -8.37 -13.63 4.46
N ILE A 23 -7.88 -13.38 5.67
CA ILE A 23 -8.47 -13.91 6.90
C ILE A 23 -9.90 -13.37 7.05
N ALA A 24 -10.10 -12.06 6.95
CA ALA A 24 -11.43 -11.45 7.04
C ALA A 24 -12.43 -12.08 6.05
N ASN A 25 -12.01 -12.31 4.81
CA ASN A 25 -12.84 -12.90 3.76
C ASN A 25 -13.20 -14.38 3.98
N GLN A 26 -12.41 -15.09 4.80
CA GLN A 26 -12.67 -16.49 5.15
C GLN A 26 -13.55 -16.64 6.39
N PHE A 27 -13.58 -15.62 7.26
CA PHE A 27 -14.28 -15.68 8.54
C PHE A 27 -15.53 -14.78 8.61
N SER A 28 -15.84 -14.01 7.57
CA SER A 28 -16.96 -13.07 7.58
C SER A 28 -17.71 -13.09 6.25
N ASP A 29 -18.99 -13.46 6.30
CA ASP A 29 -19.89 -13.38 5.13
C ASP A 29 -20.16 -11.93 4.70
N GLU A 30 -19.93 -10.96 5.60
CA GLU A 30 -20.08 -9.51 5.33
C GLU A 30 -18.89 -8.91 4.57
N PHE A 31 -17.73 -9.54 4.62
CA PHE A 31 -16.52 -9.09 3.93
C PHE A 31 -16.25 -10.05 2.78
N SER A 32 -16.96 -9.86 1.65
CA SER A 32 -16.91 -10.74 0.48
C SER A 32 -16.18 -10.09 -0.70
N TRP A 33 -14.87 -9.90 -0.56
CA TRP A 33 -13.97 -9.53 -1.65
C TRP A 33 -13.81 -10.70 -2.62
N ASP A 34 -13.92 -10.41 -3.92
CA ASP A 34 -13.61 -11.37 -4.97
C ASP A 34 -12.10 -11.38 -5.24
N LYS A 35 -11.64 -12.37 -6.00
CA LYS A 35 -10.25 -12.49 -6.46
C LYS A 35 -9.74 -11.22 -7.14
N PHE A 36 -10.63 -10.47 -7.78
CA PHE A 36 -10.27 -9.20 -8.41
C PHE A 36 -9.89 -8.13 -7.37
N ASP A 37 -10.61 -8.01 -6.25
CA ASP A 37 -10.31 -7.06 -5.18
C ASP A 37 -8.95 -7.35 -4.54
N PHE A 38 -8.66 -8.64 -4.31
CA PHE A 38 -7.34 -9.07 -3.83
C PHE A 38 -6.22 -8.76 -4.83
N LEU A 39 -6.49 -8.93 -6.13
CA LEU A 39 -5.52 -8.59 -7.17
C LEU A 39 -5.26 -7.09 -7.21
N VAL A 40 -6.30 -6.28 -7.13
CA VAL A 40 -6.22 -4.81 -7.08
C VAL A 40 -5.43 -4.37 -5.85
N LEU A 41 -5.77 -4.85 -4.64
CA LEU A 41 -5.00 -4.54 -3.43
C LEU A 41 -3.53 -4.97 -3.57
N GLY A 42 -3.28 -6.15 -4.13
CA GLY A 42 -1.92 -6.64 -4.38
C GLY A 42 -1.12 -5.73 -5.31
N ILE A 43 -1.71 -5.30 -6.44
CA ILE A 43 -1.09 -4.37 -7.38
C ILE A 43 -0.82 -3.02 -6.72
N MET A 44 -1.77 -2.51 -5.92
CA MET A 44 -1.60 -1.25 -5.20
C MET A 44 -0.45 -1.32 -4.19
N LEU A 45 -0.35 -2.42 -3.42
CA LEU A 45 0.75 -2.64 -2.47
C LEU A 45 2.09 -2.82 -3.19
N LEU A 46 2.13 -3.50 -4.34
CA LEU A 46 3.34 -3.59 -5.16
C LEU A 46 3.75 -2.20 -5.69
N GLY A 47 2.80 -1.43 -6.20
CA GLY A 47 3.04 -0.08 -6.73
C GLY A 47 3.56 0.88 -5.67
N ALA A 48 2.97 0.90 -4.48
CA ALA A 48 3.45 1.71 -3.37
C ALA A 48 4.85 1.27 -2.89
N GLY A 49 5.15 -0.04 -2.89
CA GLY A 49 6.47 -0.56 -2.53
C GLY A 49 7.55 -0.14 -3.52
N PHE A 50 7.23 -0.23 -4.81
CA PHE A 50 8.11 0.25 -5.88
C PHE A 50 8.34 1.77 -5.78
N ALA A 51 7.29 2.55 -5.51
CA ALA A 51 7.41 3.99 -5.30
C ALA A 51 8.30 4.33 -4.09
N VAL A 52 8.16 3.60 -2.97
CA VAL A 52 9.04 3.74 -1.80
C VAL A 52 10.50 3.46 -2.17
N GLU A 53 10.76 2.43 -2.97
CA GLU A 53 12.11 2.10 -3.44
C GLU A 53 12.70 3.20 -4.34
N LEU A 54 11.89 3.75 -5.26
CA LEU A 54 12.28 4.90 -6.07
C LEU A 54 12.64 6.11 -5.18
N VAL A 55 11.82 6.44 -4.19
CA VAL A 55 12.11 7.54 -3.25
C VAL A 55 13.42 7.32 -2.51
N LEU A 56 13.67 6.10 -2.03
CA LEU A 56 14.91 5.76 -1.33
C LEU A 56 16.14 5.86 -2.25
N ARG A 57 15.99 5.52 -3.54
CA ARG A 57 17.06 5.55 -4.53
C ARG A 57 17.39 6.97 -5.03
N PHE A 58 16.37 7.79 -5.28
CA PHE A 58 16.54 9.10 -5.91
C PHE A 58 16.60 10.27 -4.93
N ALA A 59 15.83 10.24 -3.83
CA ALA A 59 15.87 11.32 -2.86
C ALA A 59 17.03 11.09 -1.88
N LYS A 60 18.12 11.87 -1.99
CA LYS A 60 19.27 11.77 -1.08
C LYS A 60 19.05 12.51 0.26
N LYS A 61 18.24 13.58 0.28
CA LYS A 61 17.98 14.35 1.51
C LYS A 61 16.76 13.79 2.27
N PRO A 62 16.86 13.62 3.61
CA PRO A 62 15.80 13.02 4.41
C PRO A 62 14.50 13.85 4.44
N GLN A 63 14.62 15.18 4.40
CA GLN A 63 13.48 16.11 4.33
C GLN A 63 12.59 15.88 3.09
N TYR A 64 13.19 15.63 1.92
CA TYR A 64 12.43 15.33 0.70
C TYR A 64 11.83 13.92 0.71
N ARG A 65 12.50 12.96 1.38
CA ARG A 65 11.96 11.59 1.52
C ARG A 65 10.65 11.56 2.28
N LEU A 66 10.55 12.33 3.37
CA LEU A 66 9.33 12.36 4.18
C LEU A 66 8.13 12.89 3.37
N GLY A 67 8.32 14.01 2.65
CA GLY A 67 7.27 14.57 1.79
C GLY A 67 6.81 13.60 0.70
N LEU A 68 7.75 12.90 0.06
CA LEU A 68 7.44 11.91 -0.96
C LEU A 68 6.70 10.68 -0.39
N PHE A 69 7.04 10.23 0.82
CA PHE A 69 6.29 9.15 1.48
C PHE A 69 4.86 9.56 1.81
N ILE A 70 4.65 10.80 2.26
CA ILE A 70 3.30 11.33 2.51
C ILE A 70 2.51 11.37 1.20
N ILE A 71 3.12 11.81 0.10
CA ILE A 71 2.48 11.84 -1.22
C ILE A 71 2.11 10.42 -1.68
N ILE A 72 3.02 9.45 -1.54
CA ILE A 72 2.74 8.05 -1.90
C ILE A 72 1.58 7.50 -1.07
N ALA A 73 1.58 7.74 0.24
CA ALA A 73 0.52 7.28 1.14
C ALA A 73 -0.83 7.95 0.80
N ALA A 74 -0.84 9.25 0.53
CA ALA A 74 -2.04 9.98 0.13
C ALA A 74 -2.58 9.46 -1.22
N ALA A 75 -1.72 9.25 -2.22
CA ALA A 75 -2.11 8.68 -3.50
C ALA A 75 -2.68 7.26 -3.35
N PHE A 76 -2.04 6.42 -2.53
CA PHE A 76 -2.52 5.07 -2.23
C PHE A 76 -3.92 5.10 -1.61
N LEU A 77 -4.13 5.94 -0.59
CA LEU A 77 -5.42 6.07 0.08
C LEU A 77 -6.50 6.66 -0.83
N LEU A 78 -6.16 7.65 -1.67
CA LEU A 78 -7.08 8.22 -2.64
C LEU A 78 -7.52 7.17 -3.67
N ILE A 79 -6.58 6.44 -4.27
CA ILE A 79 -6.90 5.37 -5.21
C ILE A 79 -7.77 4.30 -4.54
N TRP A 80 -7.46 3.95 -3.29
CA TRP A 80 -8.24 2.95 -2.57
C TRP A 80 -9.65 3.44 -2.27
N ALA A 81 -9.80 4.69 -1.83
CA ALA A 81 -11.09 5.28 -1.54
C ALA A 81 -11.96 5.46 -2.79
N GLU A 82 -11.36 5.77 -3.93
CA GLU A 82 -12.04 5.76 -5.23
C GLU A 82 -12.58 4.38 -5.60
N LEU A 83 -11.77 3.35 -5.41
CA LEU A 83 -12.16 1.98 -5.76
C LEU A 83 -13.16 1.37 -4.76
N ALA A 84 -13.07 1.74 -3.49
CA ALA A 84 -13.90 1.18 -2.42
C ALA A 84 -15.22 1.96 -2.24
N VAL A 85 -15.19 3.28 -2.36
CA VAL A 85 -16.32 4.16 -2.03
C VAL A 85 -16.79 4.98 -3.24
N GLY A 86 -15.94 5.23 -4.24
CA GLY A 86 -16.29 6.06 -5.40
C GLY A 86 -16.42 7.53 -5.04
N ILE A 87 -15.41 8.13 -4.39
CA ILE A 87 -15.50 9.50 -3.88
C ILE A 87 -15.68 10.55 -5.00
N PHE A 88 -15.11 10.32 -6.18
CA PHE A 88 -15.25 11.21 -7.35
C PHE A 88 -16.35 10.80 -8.34
N SER A 89 -17.15 9.76 -8.04
CA SER A 89 -18.22 9.26 -8.92
C SER A 89 -19.62 9.77 -8.57
#